data_AF-A0A5J4TVP4-F1
#
_entry.id   AF-A0A5J4TVP4-F1
#
_cell.length_a   1.000
_cell.length_b   1.000
_cell.length_c   1.000
_cell.angle_alpha   90.00
_cell.angle_beta   90.00
_cell.angle_gamma   90.00
#
_symmetry.space_group_name_H-M   'P 1'
#
loop_
_entity.id
_entity.type
_entity.pdbx_description
1 polymer ?
#
loop_
_entity_poly.entity_id
_entity_poly.type
_entity_poly.pdbx_seq_one_letter_code
_entity_poly.pdbx_strand_id
1 'polypeptide(L)'
;QDPVANTYLTQSEVDAKLTNYVNTTNNQEINGTKTFNSNVNASGFAKTGKDDTSVLLAGGGDQLLSSFGGAQVEDITSLVVTLHSNITFNYLKLTRISTFYTLMMEIQPKTQINISTQTTICTVGSISNSITPPTPPNTTYPISFATKRKTLTCVYSYKDFQITTDTTEAWGINDDVGLQFSWML
;
A
#
# COMPACT_ATOMS: atom_id res chain seq x y z
N GLN A 1 -25.04 63.06 -16.64
CA GLN A 1 -24.62 61.71 -16.21
C GLN A 1 -25.72 60.77 -16.69
N ASP A 2 -25.42 59.93 -17.69
CA ASP A 2 -26.42 58.95 -18.15
C ASP A 2 -26.72 57.95 -17.04
N PRO A 3 -28.00 57.54 -16.86
CA PRO A 3 -28.34 56.54 -15.86
C PRO A 3 -27.68 55.21 -16.26
N VAL A 4 -26.88 54.65 -15.35
CA VAL A 4 -26.36 53.28 -15.50
C VAL A 4 -27.56 52.35 -15.43
N ALA A 5 -27.87 51.68 -16.54
CA ALA A 5 -28.92 50.67 -16.57
C ALA A 5 -28.44 49.43 -15.79
N ASN A 6 -28.99 49.23 -14.60
CA ASN A 6 -28.75 48.01 -13.84
C ASN A 6 -29.58 46.88 -14.47
N THR A 7 -28.92 45.85 -14.99
CA THR A 7 -29.59 44.62 -15.43
C THR A 7 -29.85 43.74 -14.22
N TYR A 8 -31.13 43.53 -13.87
CA TYR A 8 -31.54 42.59 -12.83
C TYR A 8 -31.98 41.28 -13.50
N LEU A 9 -31.42 40.15 -13.04
CA LEU A 9 -31.82 38.82 -13.48
C LEU A 9 -32.81 38.21 -12.51
N THR A 10 -33.78 37.48 -13.03
CA THR A 10 -34.67 36.62 -12.26
C THR A 10 -33.96 35.33 -11.86
N GLN A 11 -34.42 34.67 -10.80
CA GLN A 11 -33.83 33.41 -10.32
C GLN A 11 -33.83 32.33 -11.41
N SER A 12 -34.89 32.22 -12.21
CA SER A 12 -34.97 31.26 -13.31
C SER A 12 -33.94 31.51 -14.41
N GLU A 13 -33.62 32.77 -14.71
CA GLU A 13 -32.56 33.12 -15.66
C GLU A 13 -31.16 32.77 -15.13
N VAL A 14 -30.96 32.88 -13.82
CA VAL A 14 -29.72 32.46 -13.16
C VAL A 14 -29.59 30.93 -13.20
N ASP A 15 -30.64 30.21 -12.80
CA ASP A 15 -30.65 28.75 -12.78
C ASP A 15 -30.41 28.15 -14.16
N ALA A 16 -31.03 28.73 -15.20
CA ALA A 16 -30.83 28.31 -16.59
C ALA A 16 -29.37 28.43 -17.03
N LYS A 17 -28.67 29.49 -16.63
CA LYS A 17 -27.24 29.70 -16.96
C LYS A 17 -26.32 28.74 -16.21
N LEU A 18 -26.72 28.23 -15.05
CA LEU A 18 -25.93 27.31 -14.22
C LEU A 18 -26.04 25.85 -14.64
N THR A 19 -26.93 25.50 -15.57
CA THR A 19 -27.12 24.12 -16.06
C THR A 19 -25.86 23.48 -16.63
N ASN A 20 -24.91 24.27 -17.14
CA ASN A 20 -23.64 23.79 -17.70
C ASN A 20 -22.50 23.69 -16.65
N TYR A 21 -22.77 23.98 -15.39
CA TYR A 21 -21.79 23.95 -14.32
C TYR A 21 -21.95 22.69 -13.44
N VAL A 22 -20.82 22.19 -12.96
CA VAL A 22 -20.76 21.11 -11.98
C VAL A 22 -20.95 21.71 -10.58
N ASN A 23 -21.81 21.11 -9.76
CA ASN A 23 -22.02 21.45 -8.35
C ASN A 23 -21.57 20.28 -7.45
N THR A 24 -21.58 20.49 -6.15
CA THR A 24 -21.06 19.53 -5.16
C THR A 24 -22.13 18.76 -4.40
N THR A 25 -23.42 18.97 -4.72
CA THR A 25 -24.54 18.47 -3.91
C THR A 25 -25.38 17.41 -4.62
N ASN A 26 -25.47 17.50 -5.95
CA ASN A 26 -26.41 16.70 -6.72
C ASN A 26 -25.67 15.60 -7.51
N ASN A 27 -26.40 14.55 -7.86
CA ASN A 27 -25.94 13.61 -8.87
C ASN A 27 -25.92 14.32 -10.24
N GLN A 28 -24.81 14.22 -10.96
CA GLN A 28 -24.63 14.90 -12.24
C GLN A 28 -23.95 14.00 -13.27
N GLU A 29 -24.32 14.19 -14.54
CA GLU A 29 -23.60 13.61 -15.68
C GLU A 29 -22.61 14.64 -16.23
N ILE A 30 -21.33 14.27 -16.28
CA ILE A 30 -20.25 15.14 -16.74
C ILE A 30 -19.62 14.51 -17.98
N ASN A 31 -19.96 15.04 -19.14
CA ASN A 31 -19.51 14.50 -20.43
C ASN A 31 -18.13 15.03 -20.87
N GLY A 32 -17.41 14.19 -21.62
CA GLY A 32 -16.07 14.49 -22.15
C GLY A 32 -14.93 14.32 -21.14
N THR A 33 -13.69 14.34 -21.63
CA THR A 33 -12.48 14.14 -20.81
C THR A 33 -12.33 15.23 -19.74
N LYS A 34 -12.02 14.81 -18.51
CA LYS A 34 -11.68 15.70 -17.39
C LYS A 34 -10.29 15.36 -16.89
N THR A 35 -9.40 16.34 -16.94
CA THR A 35 -8.01 16.20 -16.49
C THR A 35 -7.86 16.89 -15.15
N PHE A 36 -7.44 16.13 -14.13
CA PHE A 36 -7.08 16.64 -12.82
C PHE A 36 -5.56 16.65 -12.71
N ASN A 37 -4.97 17.84 -12.52
CA ASN A 37 -3.51 17.99 -12.41
C ASN A 37 -2.98 17.70 -10.98
N SER A 38 -3.89 17.31 -10.09
CA SER A 38 -3.64 17.05 -8.67
C SER A 38 -4.43 15.82 -8.23
N ASN A 39 -4.13 15.32 -7.03
CA ASN A 39 -4.78 14.16 -6.45
C ASN A 39 -6.30 14.35 -6.36
N VAL A 40 -7.05 13.31 -6.75
CA VAL A 40 -8.50 13.22 -6.57
C VAL A 40 -8.77 12.28 -5.40
N ASN A 41 -9.54 12.75 -4.43
CA ASN A 41 -10.06 11.92 -3.35
C ASN A 41 -11.56 11.68 -3.60
N ALA A 42 -11.98 10.42 -3.54
CA ALA A 42 -13.37 10.02 -3.67
C ALA A 42 -13.71 8.99 -2.59
N SER A 43 -14.90 9.12 -1.99
CA SER A 43 -15.41 8.16 -1.00
C SER A 43 -15.69 6.77 -1.61
N GLY A 44 -15.99 6.73 -2.92
CA GLY A 44 -16.17 5.49 -3.67
C GLY A 44 -15.96 5.72 -5.15
N PHE A 45 -15.54 4.67 -5.86
CA PHE A 45 -15.38 4.68 -7.31
C PHE A 45 -16.00 3.40 -7.87
N ALA A 46 -16.93 3.54 -8.81
CA ALA A 46 -17.58 2.41 -9.46
C ALA A 46 -17.56 2.63 -10.97
N LYS A 47 -17.20 1.60 -11.73
CA LYS A 47 -17.34 1.60 -13.19
C LYS A 47 -18.63 0.88 -13.56
N THR A 48 -19.55 1.60 -14.20
CA THR A 48 -20.83 1.04 -14.64
C THR A 48 -20.62 -0.04 -15.71
N GLY A 49 -21.48 -1.06 -15.71
CA GLY A 49 -21.45 -2.14 -16.69
C GLY A 49 -20.30 -3.14 -16.50
N LYS A 50 -19.67 -3.17 -15.33
CA LYS A 50 -18.66 -4.16 -14.92
C LYS A 50 -19.17 -4.95 -13.71
N ASP A 51 -18.62 -6.14 -13.51
CA ASP A 51 -18.83 -7.00 -12.35
C ASP A 51 -17.57 -7.01 -11.46
N ASP A 52 -17.61 -7.80 -10.38
CA ASP A 52 -16.53 -7.91 -9.40
C ASP A 52 -15.32 -8.72 -9.91
N THR A 53 -15.15 -8.88 -11.22
CA THR A 53 -14.06 -9.66 -11.84
C THR A 53 -12.89 -8.82 -12.34
N SER A 54 -12.93 -7.49 -12.20
CA SER A 54 -11.90 -6.57 -12.72
C SER A 54 -11.56 -5.43 -11.77
N VAL A 55 -10.35 -4.87 -11.89
CA VAL A 55 -9.88 -3.69 -11.15
C VAL A 55 -9.56 -2.54 -12.10
N LEU A 56 -9.79 -1.31 -11.66
CA LEU A 56 -9.44 -0.11 -12.44
C LEU A 56 -7.98 0.26 -12.25
N LEU A 57 -7.27 0.49 -13.35
CA LEU A 57 -5.86 0.89 -13.30
C LEU A 57 -5.72 2.41 -13.25
N ALA A 58 -4.74 2.90 -12.50
CA ALA A 58 -4.44 4.34 -12.39
C ALA A 58 -4.04 4.99 -13.73
N GLY A 59 -3.48 4.20 -14.66
CA GLY A 59 -3.17 4.61 -16.03
C GLY A 59 -4.37 4.64 -16.98
N GLY A 60 -5.58 4.35 -16.48
CA GLY A 60 -6.77 4.13 -17.28
C GLY A 60 -6.97 2.66 -17.66
N GLY A 61 -8.20 2.31 -18.04
CA GLY A 61 -8.59 0.93 -18.35
C GLY A 61 -8.91 0.07 -17.13
N ASP A 62 -9.15 -1.21 -17.39
CA ASP A 62 -9.45 -2.23 -16.39
C ASP A 62 -8.60 -3.48 -16.63
N GLN A 63 -8.23 -4.14 -15.54
CA GLN A 63 -7.47 -5.40 -15.55
C GLN A 63 -8.33 -6.49 -14.91
N LEU A 64 -8.53 -7.62 -15.60
CA LEU A 64 -9.25 -8.77 -15.05
C LEU A 64 -8.48 -9.35 -13.85
N LEU A 65 -9.17 -9.70 -12.77
CA LEU A 65 -8.58 -10.38 -11.62
C LEU A 65 -7.89 -11.71 -12.00
N SER A 66 -8.45 -12.44 -12.97
CA SER A 66 -7.88 -13.69 -13.49
C SER A 66 -6.55 -13.52 -14.20
N SER A 67 -6.32 -12.36 -14.82
CA SER A 67 -5.08 -12.07 -15.53
C SER A 67 -3.87 -11.96 -14.60
N PHE A 68 -4.09 -11.74 -13.31
CA PHE A 68 -3.02 -11.75 -12.32
C PHE A 68 -2.51 -13.16 -12.00
N GLY A 69 -3.06 -14.20 -12.63
CA GLY A 69 -2.59 -15.58 -12.51
C GLY A 69 -2.93 -16.26 -11.19
N GLY A 70 -3.85 -15.66 -10.40
CA GLY A 70 -4.17 -16.08 -9.04
C GLY A 70 -3.05 -15.78 -8.04
N ALA A 71 -3.35 -15.96 -6.76
CA ALA A 71 -2.34 -15.89 -5.71
C ALA A 71 -1.48 -17.16 -5.75
N GLN A 72 -0.26 -17.02 -6.25
CA GLN A 72 0.77 -18.04 -6.13
C GLN A 72 1.35 -17.94 -4.72
N VAL A 73 0.99 -18.89 -3.87
CA VAL A 73 1.59 -19.06 -2.56
C VAL A 73 2.83 -19.93 -2.75
N GLU A 74 4.00 -19.36 -2.52
CA GLU A 74 5.25 -20.10 -2.49
C GLU A 74 5.71 -20.24 -1.04
N ASP A 75 5.97 -21.48 -0.62
CA ASP A 75 6.74 -21.71 0.61
C ASP A 75 8.20 -21.38 0.32
N ILE A 76 8.65 -20.26 0.88
CA ILE A 76 9.99 -19.73 0.66
C ILE A 76 10.92 -20.02 1.85
N THR A 77 10.57 -20.95 2.73
CA THR A 77 11.44 -21.37 3.83
C THR A 77 12.83 -21.76 3.33
N SER A 78 12.90 -22.35 2.12
CA SER A 78 14.16 -22.71 1.44
C SER A 78 14.93 -21.53 0.83
N LEU A 79 14.29 -20.36 0.66
CA LEU A 79 14.92 -19.13 0.14
C LEU A 79 15.44 -18.22 1.25
N VAL A 80 15.16 -18.54 2.52
CA VAL A 80 15.79 -17.87 3.66
C VAL A 80 17.21 -18.39 3.78
N VAL A 81 18.17 -17.52 3.49
CA VAL A 81 19.59 -17.90 3.46
C VAL A 81 20.17 -17.93 4.86
N THR A 82 19.72 -17.02 5.74
CA THR A 82 20.19 -16.93 7.12
C THR A 82 19.03 -16.58 8.04
N LEU A 83 18.74 -17.48 8.99
CA LEU A 83 17.92 -17.20 10.16
C LEU A 83 18.85 -16.74 11.28
N HIS A 84 18.65 -15.52 11.79
CA HIS A 84 19.41 -15.09 12.96
C HIS A 84 18.92 -15.89 14.17
N SER A 85 19.85 -16.54 14.89
CA SER A 85 19.53 -17.54 15.92
C SER A 85 18.76 -16.99 17.12
N ASN A 86 18.70 -15.66 17.26
CA ASN A 86 17.97 -14.94 18.29
C ASN A 86 16.47 -14.78 17.99
N ILE A 87 15.97 -15.28 16.86
CA ILE A 87 14.56 -15.22 16.47
C ILE A 87 14.09 -16.59 15.95
N THR A 88 12.88 -17.00 16.31
CA THR A 88 12.15 -18.14 15.74
C THR A 88 11.08 -17.61 14.80
N PHE A 89 10.85 -18.30 13.68
CA PHE A 89 9.71 -18.03 12.80
C PHE A 89 8.64 -19.07 13.06
N ASN A 90 7.47 -18.63 13.51
CA ASN A 90 6.27 -19.47 13.57
C ASN A 90 5.67 -19.63 12.17
N TYR A 91 5.79 -18.57 11.35
CA TYR A 91 5.23 -18.50 10.02
C TYR A 91 6.13 -17.69 9.09
N LEU A 92 6.30 -18.13 7.85
CA LEU A 92 6.96 -17.38 6.80
C LEU A 92 6.40 -17.79 5.44
N LYS A 93 5.84 -16.84 4.70
CA LYS A 93 5.21 -17.13 3.41
C LYS A 93 5.32 -15.96 2.46
N LEU A 94 5.66 -16.25 1.20
CA LEU A 94 5.58 -15.29 0.12
C LEU A 94 4.36 -15.62 -0.74
N THR A 95 3.56 -14.60 -1.00
CA THR A 95 2.45 -14.68 -1.95
C THR A 95 2.76 -13.75 -3.11
N ARG A 96 2.65 -14.26 -4.33
CA ARG A 96 2.80 -13.48 -5.56
C ARG A 96 1.47 -13.42 -6.30
N ILE A 97 1.13 -12.24 -6.78
CA ILE A 97 0.00 -11.97 -7.68
C ILE A 97 0.55 -11.11 -8.82
N SER A 98 0.80 -11.71 -9.99
CA SER A 98 1.53 -11.05 -11.09
C SER A 98 2.90 -10.50 -10.63
N THR A 99 3.09 -9.18 -10.67
CA THR A 99 4.28 -8.46 -10.20
C THR A 99 4.16 -8.01 -8.74
N PHE A 100 3.01 -8.21 -8.10
CA PHE A 100 2.81 -7.87 -6.69
C PHE A 100 3.22 -9.04 -5.80
N TYR A 101 4.01 -8.75 -4.78
CA TYR A 101 4.52 -9.72 -3.83
C TYR A 101 4.12 -9.28 -2.42
N THR A 102 3.70 -10.23 -1.60
CA THR A 102 3.40 -10.06 -0.18
C THR A 102 4.16 -11.10 0.63
N LEU A 103 5.11 -10.65 1.44
CA LEU A 103 5.76 -11.46 2.46
C LEU A 103 5.00 -11.34 3.77
N MET A 104 4.58 -12.47 4.32
CA MET A 104 3.98 -12.58 5.65
C MET A 104 4.92 -13.37 6.55
N MET A 105 5.18 -12.86 7.75
CA MET A 105 6.06 -13.48 8.73
C MET A 105 5.43 -13.42 10.11
N GLU A 106 5.60 -14.46 10.91
CA GLU A 106 5.30 -14.44 12.34
C GLU A 106 6.57 -14.86 13.07
N ILE A 107 7.05 -13.98 13.96
CA ILE A 107 8.33 -14.15 14.65
C ILE A 107 8.17 -14.14 16.17
N GLN A 108 9.08 -14.86 16.83
CA GLN A 108 9.27 -14.87 18.28
C GLN A 108 10.74 -14.60 18.61
N PRO A 109 11.09 -13.52 19.34
CA PRO A 109 12.45 -13.31 19.77
C PRO A 109 12.81 -14.26 20.91
N LYS A 110 13.99 -14.88 20.80
CA LYS A 110 14.61 -15.66 21.88
C LYS A 110 15.38 -14.78 22.86
N THR A 111 15.68 -13.54 22.49
CA THR A 111 16.35 -12.55 23.32
C THR A 111 15.61 -11.22 23.24
N GLN A 112 15.68 -10.43 24.30
CA GLN A 112 15.12 -9.08 24.34
C GLN A 112 15.68 -8.21 23.19
N ILE A 113 14.79 -7.53 22.46
CA ILE A 113 15.15 -6.54 21.42
C ILE A 113 15.03 -5.15 22.05
N ASN A 114 16.16 -4.45 22.17
CA ASN A 114 16.24 -3.14 22.81
C ASN A 114 15.91 -2.00 21.85
N ILE A 115 15.48 -0.87 22.44
CA ILE A 115 14.92 0.33 21.79
C ILE A 115 15.89 1.16 20.92
N SER A 116 17.12 0.66 20.71
CA SER A 116 18.16 1.33 19.93
C SER A 116 18.97 0.40 19.01
N THR A 117 18.74 -0.91 19.09
CA THR A 117 19.48 -1.90 18.31
C THR A 117 18.66 -2.32 17.09
N GLN A 118 19.11 -1.95 15.90
CA GLN A 118 18.65 -2.57 14.68
C GLN A 118 18.97 -4.07 14.73
N THR A 119 17.93 -4.91 14.69
CA THR A 119 18.09 -6.36 14.73
C THR A 119 17.72 -6.92 13.38
N THR A 120 18.70 -7.53 12.69
CA THR A 120 18.43 -8.31 11.48
C THR A 120 17.74 -9.60 11.86
N ILE A 121 16.64 -9.90 11.18
CA ILE A 121 15.76 -11.03 11.48
C ILE A 121 16.06 -12.17 10.52
N CYS A 122 15.99 -11.87 9.23
CA CYS A 122 16.33 -12.79 8.17
C CYS A 122 16.89 -12.03 6.98
N THR A 123 17.74 -12.75 6.24
CA THR A 123 18.19 -12.37 4.91
C THR A 123 17.45 -13.22 3.90
N VAL A 124 16.78 -12.59 2.93
CA VAL A 124 16.05 -13.31 1.88
C VAL A 124 16.82 -13.33 0.56
N GLY A 125 16.95 -14.53 -0.03
CA GLY A 125 17.37 -14.73 -1.42
C GLY A 125 18.86 -14.99 -1.68
N SER A 126 19.16 -15.68 -2.80
CA SER A 126 20.49 -15.81 -3.42
C SER A 126 20.65 -14.83 -4.61
N ILE A 127 21.86 -14.71 -5.18
CA ILE A 127 22.21 -13.85 -6.35
C ILE A 127 21.42 -14.15 -7.64
N SER A 128 20.61 -15.21 -7.67
CA SER A 128 19.79 -15.64 -8.82
C SER A 128 18.27 -15.40 -8.69
N ASN A 129 17.77 -14.75 -7.63
CA ASN A 129 16.33 -14.82 -7.31
C ASN A 129 15.50 -13.58 -7.72
N SER A 130 14.36 -13.85 -8.36
CA SER A 130 13.33 -12.92 -8.87
C SER A 130 12.34 -12.39 -7.81
N ILE A 131 12.75 -12.30 -6.55
CA ILE A 131 11.88 -11.88 -5.42
C ILE A 131 12.39 -10.61 -4.73
N THR A 132 13.50 -10.05 -5.19
CA THR A 132 14.07 -8.83 -4.61
C THR A 132 13.37 -7.61 -5.22
N PRO A 133 12.85 -6.65 -4.45
CA PRO A 133 12.34 -5.38 -4.98
C PRO A 133 13.28 -4.78 -6.04
N PRO A 134 12.78 -4.19 -7.14
CA PRO A 134 13.58 -3.82 -8.31
C PRO A 134 14.44 -2.55 -8.08
N THR A 135 14.48 -2.04 -6.85
CA THR A 135 15.16 -0.80 -6.49
C THR A 135 16.65 -0.99 -6.24
N PRO A 136 17.44 0.11 -6.28
CA PRO A 136 18.84 0.07 -5.93
C PRO A 136 19.06 -0.64 -4.59
N PRO A 137 20.18 -1.37 -4.40
CA PRO A 137 20.48 -2.11 -3.17
C PRO A 137 20.39 -1.29 -1.86
N ASN A 138 20.37 0.04 -1.98
CA ASN A 138 20.37 1.01 -0.89
C ASN A 138 18.98 1.62 -0.59
N THR A 139 17.90 1.18 -1.24
CA THR A 139 16.56 1.67 -0.92
C THR A 139 16.04 1.01 0.35
N THR A 140 15.83 1.83 1.38
CA THR A 140 15.19 1.44 2.65
C THR A 140 13.68 1.57 2.50
N TYR A 141 12.95 0.49 2.76
CA TYR A 141 11.50 0.50 2.86
C TYR A 141 11.07 0.50 4.32
N PRO A 142 10.70 1.65 4.90
CA PRO A 142 10.15 1.69 6.24
C PRO A 142 8.74 1.09 6.23
N ILE A 143 8.50 0.16 7.13
CA ILE A 143 7.22 -0.50 7.34
C ILE A 143 6.87 -0.26 8.79
N SER A 144 5.90 0.64 9.01
CA SER A 144 5.43 0.92 10.36
C SER A 144 4.32 -0.06 10.74
N PHE A 145 4.48 -0.74 11.88
CA PHE A 145 3.43 -1.59 12.44
C PHE A 145 2.97 -1.03 13.77
N ALA A 146 1.67 -1.14 14.05
CA ALA A 146 1.11 -0.94 15.37
C ALA A 146 0.61 -2.28 15.88
N THR A 147 1.31 -2.88 16.84
CA THR A 147 0.77 -3.99 17.63
C THR A 147 -0.07 -3.43 18.78
N LYS A 148 -0.84 -4.27 19.48
CA LYS A 148 -1.65 -3.85 20.65
C LYS A 148 -0.85 -3.11 21.75
N ARG A 149 0.49 -3.15 21.72
CA ARG A 149 1.35 -2.53 22.74
C ARG A 149 2.48 -1.65 22.19
N LYS A 150 2.86 -1.74 20.90
CA LYS A 150 4.10 -1.12 20.39
C LYS A 150 4.03 -0.72 18.92
N THR A 151 4.63 0.42 18.59
CA THR A 151 4.97 0.82 17.21
C THR A 151 6.30 0.19 16.82
N LEU A 152 6.42 -0.26 15.58
CA LEU A 152 7.61 -0.91 15.04
C LEU A 152 7.94 -0.26 13.72
N THR A 153 9.23 -0.16 13.41
CA THR A 153 9.69 0.13 12.06
C THR A 153 10.51 -1.05 11.57
N CYS A 154 9.97 -1.81 10.61
CA CYS A 154 10.80 -2.75 9.85
C CYS A 154 11.36 -2.04 8.64
N VAL A 155 12.60 -2.34 8.32
CA VAL A 155 13.31 -1.87 7.15
C VAL A 155 13.69 -3.09 6.35
N TYR A 156 13.27 -3.10 5.09
CA TYR A 156 13.92 -3.94 4.09
C TYR A 156 15.05 -3.15 3.42
N SER A 157 16.28 -3.64 3.51
CA SER A 157 17.48 -3.04 2.89
C SER A 157 18.52 -4.10 2.57
N TYR A 158 19.13 -4.04 1.39
CA TYR A 158 20.20 -4.97 0.98
C TYR A 158 19.88 -6.47 1.24
N LYS A 159 18.63 -6.89 0.98
CA LYS A 159 18.10 -8.25 1.22
C LYS A 159 17.85 -8.64 2.68
N ASP A 160 18.13 -7.75 3.62
CA ASP A 160 17.89 -7.94 5.03
C ASP A 160 16.55 -7.33 5.45
N PHE A 161 15.79 -8.10 6.22
CA PHE A 161 14.71 -7.56 7.04
C PHE A 161 15.27 -7.22 8.41
N GLN A 162 15.22 -5.93 8.74
CA GLN A 162 15.73 -5.36 9.98
C GLN A 162 14.57 -4.73 10.75
N ILE A 163 14.42 -5.05 12.03
CA ILE A 163 13.45 -4.34 12.89
C ILE A 163 14.19 -3.38 13.82
N THR A 164 13.61 -2.20 13.95
CA THR A 164 13.86 -1.26 15.03
C THR A 164 12.55 -0.98 15.77
N THR A 165 12.64 -0.74 17.07
CA THR A 165 11.51 -0.29 17.88
C THR A 165 11.73 1.18 18.21
N ASP A 166 10.71 2.01 18.02
CA ASP A 166 10.69 3.43 18.42
C ASP A 166 10.05 3.63 19.80
N THR A 167 9.61 2.54 20.42
CA THR A 167 8.97 2.53 21.73
C THR A 167 9.97 2.66 22.86
N THR A 168 9.57 3.24 23.99
CA THR A 168 10.37 3.30 25.23
C THR A 168 10.55 1.95 25.93
N GLU A 169 9.95 0.87 25.42
CA GLU A 169 9.95 -0.46 26.05
C GLU A 169 10.55 -1.54 25.14
N ALA A 170 11.59 -2.22 25.60
CA ALA A 170 12.21 -3.37 24.91
C ALA A 170 11.24 -4.56 24.80
N TRP A 171 11.35 -5.39 23.76
CA TRP A 171 10.53 -6.60 23.61
C TRP A 171 10.89 -7.69 24.60
N GLY A 172 9.87 -8.44 25.04
CA GLY A 172 10.04 -9.62 25.87
C GLY A 172 10.52 -10.83 25.07
N ILE A 173 11.03 -11.81 25.79
CA ILE A 173 11.36 -13.13 25.21
C ILE A 173 10.04 -13.85 24.90
N ASN A 174 9.93 -14.45 23.71
CA ASN A 174 8.75 -15.18 23.19
C ASN A 174 7.50 -14.33 22.90
N ASP A 175 7.64 -13.01 22.71
CA ASP A 175 6.54 -12.19 22.19
C ASP A 175 6.22 -12.57 20.73
N ASP A 176 4.95 -12.82 20.41
CA ASP A 176 4.47 -13.12 19.05
C ASP A 176 4.25 -11.86 18.23
N VAL A 177 4.88 -11.77 17.05
CA VAL A 177 4.65 -10.65 16.12
C VAL A 177 4.48 -11.08 14.68
N GLY A 178 3.31 -10.74 14.14
CA GLY A 178 2.99 -10.81 12.73
C GLY A 178 3.48 -9.58 11.97
N LEU A 179 4.12 -9.81 10.84
CA LEU A 179 4.65 -8.81 9.92
C LEU A 179 4.11 -9.12 8.53
N GLN A 180 3.64 -8.08 7.84
CA GLN A 180 3.28 -8.17 6.42
C GLN A 180 3.98 -7.06 5.67
N PHE A 181 4.75 -7.43 4.65
CA PHE A 181 5.40 -6.51 3.73
C PHE A 181 4.92 -6.80 2.32
N SER A 182 4.56 -5.78 1.55
CA SER A 182 4.19 -5.96 0.15
C SER A 182 4.95 -5.01 -0.75
N TRP A 183 5.39 -5.49 -1.90
CA TRP A 183 6.09 -4.72 -2.92
C TRP A 183 5.67 -5.15 -4.32
N MET A 184 6.02 -4.35 -5.33
CA MET A 184 5.76 -4.67 -6.73
C MET A 184 7.10 -4.67 -7.48
N LEU A 185 7.30 -5.65 -8.37
CA LEU A 185 8.41 -5.71 -9.32
C LEU A 185 8.12 -4.93 -10.61
#